data_AF-A0AAN5IDU0-F1
#
_entry.id   AF-A0AAN5IDU0-F1
#
_cell.length_a   1.000
_cell.length_b   1.000
_cell.length_c   1.000
_cell.angle_alpha   90.00
_cell.angle_beta   90.00
_cell.angle_gamma   90.00
#
_symmetry.space_group_name_H-M   'P 1'
#
loop_
_entity.id
_entity.type
_entity.pdbx_description
1 polymer ?
#
loop_
_entity_poly.entity_id
_entity_poly.type
_entity_poly.pdbx_seq_one_letter_code
_entity_poly.pdbx_strand_id
1 'polypeptide(L)'
;MAKHFFAVLKAAASMKGSAQIANIFSSISQLSKEDMKMINKRLSTECKSEKIRATCFCPGWVKTDTQTVDLSVEESIAPLARFILSLIEEHNGNLYSYTGDPVTIY
;
A
#
# COMPACT_ATOMS: atom_id res chain seq x y z
N MET A 1 -10.70 8.09 -15.51
CA MET A 1 -10.10 6.88 -14.92
C MET A 1 -10.42 6.75 -13.42
N ALA A 2 -10.06 7.73 -12.56
CA ALA A 2 -10.28 7.65 -11.11
C ALA A 2 -11.74 7.43 -10.66
N LYS A 3 -12.72 8.12 -11.27
CA LYS A 3 -14.15 7.98 -10.90
C LYS A 3 -14.70 6.56 -11.08
N HIS A 4 -14.32 5.88 -12.16
CA HIS A 4 -14.74 4.50 -12.43
C HIS A 4 -14.09 3.52 -11.45
N PHE A 5 -12.81 3.72 -11.15
CA PHE A 5 -12.08 2.90 -10.19
C PHE A 5 -12.70 2.97 -8.78
N PHE A 6 -13.01 4.19 -8.30
CA PHE A 6 -13.71 4.35 -7.02
C PHE A 6 -15.11 3.73 -7.01
N ALA A 7 -15.86 3.82 -8.12
CA ALA A 7 -17.17 3.17 -8.20
C ALA A 7 -17.08 1.65 -8.03
N VAL A 8 -16.06 1.01 -8.63
CA VAL A 8 -15.81 -0.43 -8.48
C VAL A 8 -15.46 -0.78 -7.04
N LEU A 9 -14.61 0.00 -6.37
CA LEU A 9 -14.25 -0.23 -4.97
C LEU A 9 -15.45 -0.11 -4.03
N LYS A 10 -16.32 0.89 -4.25
CA LYS A 10 -17.57 1.04 -3.48
C LYS A 10 -18.51 -0.15 -3.68
N ALA A 11 -18.66 -0.60 -4.93
CA ALA A 11 -19.47 -1.78 -5.23
C ALA A 11 -18.91 -3.04 -4.52
N ALA A 12 -17.59 -3.25 -4.59
CA ALA A 12 -16.93 -4.35 -3.90
C ALA A 12 -17.12 -4.27 -2.37
N ALA A 13 -16.94 -3.08 -1.78
CA ALA A 13 -17.13 -2.85 -0.35
C ALA A 13 -18.59 -3.10 0.08
N SER A 14 -19.56 -2.71 -0.74
CA SER A 14 -20.98 -3.00 -0.50
C SER A 14 -21.27 -4.50 -0.53
N MET A 15 -20.66 -5.25 -1.45
CA MET A 15 -20.88 -6.70 -1.60
C MET A 15 -20.13 -7.56 -0.58
N LYS A 16 -18.94 -7.15 -0.14
CA LYS A 16 -18.02 -7.95 0.70
C LYS A 16 -17.81 -7.38 2.10
N GLY A 17 -18.46 -6.26 2.42
CA GLY A 17 -18.35 -5.57 3.70
C GLY A 17 -17.16 -4.60 3.78
N SER A 18 -16.10 -4.80 2.98
CA SER A 18 -15.00 -3.85 2.83
C SER A 18 -14.28 -4.03 1.49
N ALA A 19 -13.51 -3.02 1.08
CA ALA A 19 -12.56 -3.12 -0.02
C ALA A 19 -11.20 -2.52 0.38
N GLN A 20 -10.17 -2.74 -0.43
CA GLN A 20 -8.79 -2.40 -0.11
C GLN A 20 -8.11 -1.71 -1.29
N ILE A 21 -7.35 -0.66 -0.99
CA ILE A 21 -6.34 -0.07 -1.86
C ILE A 21 -4.96 -0.40 -1.26
N ALA A 22 -4.12 -1.09 -2.03
CA ALA A 22 -2.73 -1.38 -1.69
C ALA A 22 -1.82 -0.49 -2.54
N ASN A 23 -1.30 0.59 -1.95
CA ASN A 23 -0.41 1.53 -2.62
C ASN A 23 1.04 1.04 -2.50
N ILE A 24 1.68 0.69 -3.61
CA ILE A 24 3.08 0.28 -3.64
C ILE A 24 3.85 1.38 -4.37
N PHE A 25 4.83 2.00 -3.71
CA PHE A 25 5.64 3.06 -4.33
C PHE A 25 7.09 2.64 -4.47
N SER A 26 7.75 3.11 -5.52
CA SER A 26 9.17 2.90 -5.77
C SER A 26 9.98 4.05 -5.17
N SER A 27 11.23 3.80 -4.79
CA SER A 27 12.22 4.83 -4.43
C SER A 27 12.52 5.83 -5.55
N ILE A 28 12.03 5.58 -6.78
CA ILE A 28 12.09 6.50 -7.93
C ILE A 28 10.98 7.57 -7.84
N SER A 29 10.02 7.46 -6.91
CA SER A 29 9.01 8.50 -6.71
C SER A 29 9.65 9.77 -6.17
N GLN A 30 9.28 10.94 -6.73
CA GLN A 30 9.69 12.25 -6.20
C GLN A 30 9.14 12.56 -4.79
N LEU A 31 8.27 11.68 -4.27
CA LEU A 31 7.63 11.82 -2.97
C LEU A 31 8.45 11.10 -1.90
N SER A 32 8.60 11.76 -0.75
CA SER A 32 9.26 11.19 0.43
C SER A 32 8.38 10.12 1.11
N LYS A 33 8.95 9.37 2.06
CA LYS A 33 8.16 8.39 2.85
C LYS A 33 7.09 9.10 3.67
N GLU A 34 7.40 10.33 4.11
CA GLU A 34 6.57 11.25 4.87
C GLU A 34 5.35 11.67 4.04
N ASP A 35 5.59 12.08 2.80
CA ASP A 35 4.52 12.45 1.85
C ASP A 35 3.61 11.26 1.58
N MET A 36 4.19 10.08 1.33
CA MET A 36 3.44 8.85 1.09
C MET A 36 2.60 8.45 2.30
N LYS A 37 3.15 8.57 3.52
CA LYS A 37 2.41 8.32 4.75
C LYS A 37 1.23 9.29 4.89
N MET A 38 1.44 10.58 4.63
CA MET A 38 0.39 11.59 4.70
C MET A 38 -0.71 11.36 3.68
N ILE A 39 -0.35 11.11 2.41
CA ILE A 39 -1.28 10.82 1.32
C ILE A 39 -2.10 9.57 1.66
N ASN A 40 -1.44 8.50 2.11
CA ASN A 40 -2.14 7.27 2.49
C ASN A 40 -3.07 7.50 3.69
N LYS A 41 -2.64 8.27 4.70
CA LYS A 41 -3.47 8.59 5.86
C LYS A 41 -4.70 9.39 5.46
N ARG A 42 -4.54 10.37 4.57
CA ARG A 42 -5.65 11.14 4.02
C ARG A 42 -6.62 10.25 3.25
N LEU A 43 -6.11 9.43 2.34
CA LEU A 43 -6.92 8.48 1.57
C LEU A 43 -7.70 7.53 2.48
N SER A 44 -7.06 6.97 3.52
CA SER A 44 -7.70 6.09 4.49
C SER A 44 -8.85 6.76 5.25
N THR A 45 -8.75 8.07 5.50
CA THR A 45 -9.76 8.83 6.24
C THR A 45 -10.93 9.18 5.34
N GLU A 46 -10.66 9.68 4.13
CA GLU A 46 -11.68 10.05 3.15
C GLU A 46 -12.51 8.83 2.70
N CYS A 47 -11.88 7.66 2.61
CA CYS A 47 -12.52 6.43 2.14
C CYS A 47 -13.18 5.60 3.25
N LYS A 48 -13.00 5.98 4.52
CA LYS A 48 -13.44 5.18 5.67
C LYS A 48 -14.96 4.98 5.72
N SER A 49 -15.73 6.03 5.43
CA SER A 49 -17.20 5.98 5.42
C SER A 49 -17.75 5.02 4.36
N GLU A 50 -16.95 4.70 3.34
CA GLU A 50 -17.28 3.79 2.25
C GLU A 50 -16.76 2.37 2.50
N LYS A 51 -16.21 2.10 3.69
CA LYS A 51 -15.59 0.82 4.08
C LYS A 51 -14.44 0.41 3.16
N ILE A 52 -13.74 1.39 2.61
CA ILE A 52 -12.54 1.19 1.78
C ILE A 52 -11.32 1.51 2.64
N ARG A 53 -10.42 0.54 2.78
CA ARG A 53 -9.15 0.70 3.48
C ARG A 53 -8.04 1.10 2.51
N ALA A 54 -7.09 1.87 2.99
CA ALA A 54 -5.88 2.22 2.24
C ALA A 54 -4.62 1.89 3.04
N THR A 55 -3.74 1.09 2.47
CA THR A 55 -2.46 0.72 3.08
C THR A 55 -1.34 0.98 2.08
N CYS A 56 -0.23 1.51 2.57
CA CYS A 56 0.92 1.85 1.76
C CYS A 56 2.11 0.91 2.04
N PHE A 57 2.89 0.62 1.01
CA PHE A 57 4.00 -0.31 1.06
C PHE A 57 5.24 0.23 0.36
N CYS A 58 6.39 0.06 1.01
CA CYS A 58 7.71 0.26 0.43
C CYS A 58 8.31 -1.12 0.08
N PRO A 59 8.48 -1.46 -1.21
CA PRO A 59 8.99 -2.77 -1.65
C PRO A 59 10.49 -2.95 -1.34
N GLY A 60 11.17 -1.93 -0.81
CA GLY A 60 12.62 -1.94 -0.65
C GLY A 60 13.35 -1.61 -1.95
N TRP A 61 14.68 -1.67 -1.90
CA TRP A 61 15.54 -1.43 -3.06
C TRP A 61 15.73 -2.75 -3.79
N VAL A 62 14.76 -3.07 -4.63
CA VAL A 62 14.72 -4.32 -5.38
C VAL A 62 15.69 -4.27 -6.54
N LYS A 63 16.45 -5.36 -6.73
CA LYS A 63 17.32 -5.57 -7.87
C LYS A 63 16.48 -5.68 -9.14
N THR A 64 16.32 -4.56 -9.80
CA THR A 64 15.85 -4.48 -11.19
C THR A 64 17.08 -4.44 -12.10
N ASP A 65 16.91 -4.76 -13.38
CA ASP A 65 17.95 -5.15 -14.36
C ASP A 65 19.29 -4.38 -14.34
N THR A 66 19.34 -3.16 -13.80
CA THR A 66 20.53 -2.28 -13.77
C THR A 66 21.08 -1.95 -12.38
N GLN A 67 20.57 -2.53 -11.28
CA GLN A 67 20.99 -2.16 -9.91
C GLN A 67 21.89 -3.19 -9.23
N THR A 68 22.92 -2.71 -8.51
CA THR A 68 23.77 -3.51 -7.61
C THR A 68 23.20 -3.48 -6.18
N VAL A 69 22.08 -4.16 -5.97
CA VAL A 69 21.44 -4.33 -4.66
C VAL A 69 21.13 -5.80 -4.44
N ASP A 70 21.12 -6.22 -3.17
CA ASP A 70 21.05 -7.64 -2.79
C ASP A 70 19.63 -8.20 -2.75
N LEU A 71 18.60 -7.35 -2.69
CA LEU A 71 17.21 -7.78 -2.59
C LEU A 71 16.65 -8.21 -3.95
N SER A 72 16.39 -9.49 -4.16
CA SER A 72 15.74 -9.99 -5.38
C SER A 72 14.26 -9.59 -5.46
N VAL A 73 13.69 -9.68 -6.67
CA VAL A 73 12.25 -9.44 -6.90
C VAL A 73 11.41 -10.40 -6.06
N GLU A 74 11.78 -11.68 -6.02
CA GLU A 74 11.08 -12.71 -5.27
C GLU A 74 11.07 -12.45 -3.76
N GLU A 75 12.22 -12.03 -3.21
CA GLU A 75 12.36 -11.70 -1.78
C GLU A 75 11.53 -10.47 -1.38
N SER A 76 11.32 -9.53 -2.30
CA SER A 76 10.47 -8.36 -2.07
C SER A 76 8.98 -8.67 -2.22
N ILE A 77 8.60 -9.30 -3.34
CA ILE A 77 7.21 -9.41 -3.77
C ILE A 77 6.47 -10.54 -3.05
N ALA A 78 7.10 -11.69 -2.81
CA ALA A 78 6.40 -12.82 -2.22
C ALA A 78 5.90 -12.55 -0.79
N PRO A 79 6.71 -11.97 0.13
CA PRO A 79 6.22 -11.57 1.45
C PRO A 79 5.18 -10.45 1.37
N LEU A 80 5.40 -9.45 0.51
CA LEU A 80 4.49 -8.34 0.32
C LEU A 80 3.10 -8.80 -0.15
N ALA A 81 3.04 -9.69 -1.14
CA ALA A 81 1.78 -10.24 -1.64
C ALA A 81 1.02 -11.01 -0.55
N ARG A 82 1.73 -11.83 0.25
CA ARG A 82 1.14 -12.51 1.40
C ARG A 82 0.59 -11.52 2.42
N PHE A 83 1.35 -10.47 2.71
CA PHE A 83 0.92 -9.46 3.67
C PHE A 83 -0.30 -8.68 3.18
N ILE A 84 -0.36 -8.34 1.88
CA ILE A 84 -1.53 -7.68 1.26
C ILE A 84 -2.81 -8.50 1.45
N LEU A 85 -2.72 -9.83 1.38
CA LEU A 85 -3.87 -10.72 1.58
C LEU A 85 -4.31 -10.81 3.05
N SER A 86 -3.43 -10.48 4.00
CA SER A 86 -3.73 -10.50 5.45
C SER A 86 -4.23 -9.17 6.02
N LEU A 87 -4.41 -8.14 5.19
CA LEU A 87 -4.75 -6.80 5.66
C LEU A 87 -6.14 -6.74 6.31
N ILE A 88 -6.18 -6.09 7.46
CA ILE A 88 -7.34 -5.85 8.32
C ILE A 88 -7.43 -4.36 8.69
N GLU A 89 -8.46 -3.95 9.44
CA GLU A 89 -8.73 -2.54 9.74
C GLU A 89 -7.59 -1.85 10.49
N GLU A 90 -6.83 -2.59 11.29
CA GLU A 90 -5.66 -2.15 12.04
C GLU A 90 -4.54 -1.64 11.12
N HIS A 91 -4.52 -2.08 9.87
CA HIS A 91 -3.55 -1.67 8.85
C HIS A 91 -3.97 -0.42 8.08
N ASN A 92 -5.20 0.08 8.31
CA ASN A 92 -5.77 1.18 7.56
C ASN A 92 -5.05 2.50 7.87
N GLY A 93 -4.54 3.15 6.82
CA GLY A 93 -3.79 4.40 6.92
C GLY A 93 -2.31 4.25 7.26
N ASN A 94 -1.81 3.02 7.42
CA ASN A 94 -0.42 2.76 7.80
C ASN A 94 0.49 2.51 6.58
N LEU A 95 1.80 2.63 6.84
CA LEU A 95 2.88 2.40 5.89
C LEU A 95 3.76 1.24 6.39
N TYR A 96 4.03 0.28 5.52
CA TYR A 96 4.82 -0.91 5.85
C TYR A 96 5.96 -1.14 4.85
N SER A 97 7.00 -1.84 5.27
CA SER A 97 8.05 -2.37 4.40
C SER A 97 7.56 -3.64 3.66
N TYR A 98 8.39 -4.13 2.74
CA TYR A 98 8.18 -5.42 2.05
C TYR A 98 8.16 -6.63 3.00
N THR A 99 8.76 -6.50 4.20
CA THR A 99 8.71 -7.52 5.26
C THR A 99 7.43 -7.45 6.11
N GLY A 100 6.62 -6.41 5.93
CA GLY A 100 5.42 -6.17 6.75
C GLY A 100 5.69 -5.38 8.03
N ASP A 101 6.91 -4.89 8.23
CA ASP A 101 7.25 -4.06 9.40
C ASP A 101 6.72 -2.64 9.22
N PRO A 102 6.14 -2.02 10.28
CA PRO A 102 5.74 -0.62 10.23
C PRO A 102 6.95 0.29 9.93
N VAL A 103 6.77 1.22 8.98
CA VAL A 103 7.78 2.25 8.72
C VAL A 103 7.54 3.42 9.66
N THR A 104 8.38 3.54 10.69
CA THR A 104 8.40 4.71 11.56
C THR A 104 9.13 5.86 10.87
N ILE A 105 8.54 7.04 10.98
CA ILE A 105 9.09 8.30 10.51
C ILE A 105 9.35 9.12 11.77
N TYR A 106 10.60 9.54 11.99
CA TYR A 106 11.04 10.30 13.16
C TYR A 106 10.87 11.81 12.93
#